data_AF-A0A534L4J0-F1
#
_entry.id   AF-A0A534L4J0-F1
#
_cell.length_a   1.000
_cell.length_b   1.000
_cell.length_c   1.000
_cell.angle_alpha   90.00
_cell.angle_beta   90.00
_cell.angle_gamma   90.00
#
_symmetry.space_group_name_H-M   'P 1'
#
loop_
_entity.id
_entity.type
_entity.pdbx_description
1 polymer ?
#
loop_
_entity_poly.entity_id
_entity_poly.type
_entity_poly.pdbx_seq_one_letter_code
_entity_poly.pdbx_strand_id
1 'polypeptide(L)'
;TIRLGRHVAGQIWLRTTWARRGIIASFGMIDAGFSGTLTFGAFNASSDALDLPIGERFAQVVFQTLDSPASEIYERRSGTYQGQRGVTLERP
;
A
#
# COMPACT_ATOMS: atom_id res chain seq x y z
N THR A 1 -5.97 -4.52 -6.69
CA THR A 1 -5.17 -3.60 -7.51
C THR A 1 -5.69 -2.19 -7.35
N ILE A 2 -4.80 -1.20 -7.33
CA ILE A 2 -5.15 0.23 -7.31
C ILE A 2 -4.50 0.92 -8.52
N ARG A 3 -5.14 1.96 -9.04
CA ARG A 3 -4.60 2.83 -10.09
C ARG A 3 -4.89 4.28 -9.74
N LEU A 4 -3.86 5.11 -9.62
CA LEU A 4 -3.99 6.52 -9.31
C LEU A 4 -3.75 7.39 -10.55
N GLY A 5 -4.48 8.51 -10.64
CA GLY A 5 -4.25 9.55 -11.62
C GLY A 5 -3.12 10.51 -11.19
N ARG A 6 -2.90 11.56 -11.98
CA ARG A 6 -1.85 12.57 -11.73
C ARG A 6 -2.14 13.50 -10.56
N HIS A 7 -3.38 13.58 -10.10
CA HIS A 7 -3.83 14.51 -9.06
C HIS A 7 -4.09 13.84 -7.72
N VAL A 8 -3.73 12.56 -7.56
CA VAL A 8 -4.05 11.79 -6.35
C VAL A 8 -2.83 11.00 -5.91
N ALA A 9 -2.48 11.14 -4.64
CA ALA A 9 -1.64 10.20 -3.92
C ALA A 9 -2.49 9.41 -2.90
N GLY A 10 -1.93 8.33 -2.36
CA GLY A 10 -2.60 7.53 -1.33
C GLY A 10 -1.69 7.26 -0.15
N GLN A 11 -2.21 7.35 1.06
CA GLN A 11 -1.53 6.87 2.26
C GLN A 11 -2.19 5.57 2.73
N ILE A 12 -1.38 4.56 3.04
CA ILE A 12 -1.88 3.28 3.54
C ILE A 12 -1.82 3.29 5.06
N TRP A 13 -2.90 2.84 5.70
CA TRP A 13 -3.01 2.73 7.15
C TRP A 13 -3.43 1.32 7.55
N LEU A 14 -2.85 0.80 8.63
CA LEU A 14 -3.36 -0.41 9.28
C LEU A 14 -4.74 -0.13 9.85
N ARG A 15 -5.68 -1.08 9.71
CA ARG A 15 -6.94 -0.98 10.45
C ARG A 15 -6.69 -1.20 11.93
N THR A 16 -7.32 -0.37 12.77
CA THR A 16 -7.16 -0.43 14.24
C THR A 16 -7.51 -1.79 14.84
N THR A 17 -8.41 -2.55 14.21
CA THR A 17 -8.71 -3.95 14.57
C THR A 17 -7.44 -4.81 14.62
N TRP A 18 -6.53 -4.66 13.66
CA TRP A 18 -5.29 -5.44 13.60
C TRP A 18 -4.21 -4.86 14.51
N ALA A 19 -4.11 -3.53 14.57
CA ALA A 19 -3.19 -2.87 15.49
C ALA A 19 -3.44 -3.29 16.95
N ARG A 20 -4.72 -3.36 17.36
CA ARG A 20 -5.13 -3.79 18.71
C ARG A 20 -4.90 -5.27 18.99
N ARG A 21 -4.74 -6.10 17.95
CA ARG A 21 -4.38 -7.52 18.07
C ARG A 21 -2.87 -7.73 18.12
N GLY A 22 -2.06 -6.67 18.15
CA GLY A 22 -0.60 -6.74 18.20
C GLY A 22 0.08 -6.79 16.83
N ILE A 23 -0.64 -6.52 15.73
CA ILE A 23 -0.01 -6.38 14.43
C ILE A 23 0.69 -5.02 14.33
N ILE A 24 1.97 -5.05 13.98
CA ILE A 24 2.77 -3.89 13.61
C ILE A 24 3.02 -3.98 12.11
N ALA A 25 2.74 -2.92 11.37
CA ALA A 25 2.95 -2.91 9.93
C ALA A 25 3.57 -1.59 9.50
N SER A 26 4.48 -1.66 8.53
CA SER A 26 5.08 -0.49 7.89
C SER A 26 4.48 -0.36 6.49
N PHE A 27 4.03 0.84 6.17
CA PHE A 27 3.48 1.14 4.86
C PHE A 27 4.14 2.37 4.24
N GLY A 28 4.05 2.44 2.92
CA GLY A 28 4.50 3.58 2.14
C GLY A 28 3.34 4.46 1.65
N MET A 29 3.74 5.45 0.86
CA MET A 29 2.85 6.24 0.01
C MET A 29 2.60 5.50 -1.31
N ILE A 30 1.39 5.66 -1.83
CA ILE A 30 1.01 5.29 -3.19
C ILE A 30 1.18 6.55 -4.04
N ASP A 31 2.22 6.58 -4.87
CA ASP A 31 2.55 7.73 -5.70
C ASP A 31 1.52 7.95 -6.82
N ALA A 32 1.39 9.21 -7.24
CA ALA A 32 0.56 9.57 -8.38
C ALA A 32 1.00 8.82 -9.64
N GLY A 33 0.03 8.24 -10.36
CA GLY A 33 0.28 7.39 -11.54
C GLY A 33 0.70 5.95 -11.24
N PHE A 34 0.83 5.53 -9.97
CA PHE A 34 1.02 4.12 -9.65
C PHE A 34 -0.19 3.28 -10.10
N SER A 35 0.09 2.10 -10.63
CA SER A 35 -0.91 1.09 -11.00
C SER A 35 -0.39 -0.31 -10.68
N GLY A 36 -0.98 -0.99 -9.70
CA GLY A 36 -0.51 -2.31 -9.29
C GLY A 36 -1.20 -2.90 -8.06
N THR A 37 -0.79 -4.11 -7.68
CA THR A 37 -1.10 -4.70 -6.36
C THR A 37 -0.22 -4.02 -5.31
N LEU A 38 -0.74 -3.72 -4.12
CA LEU A 38 0.06 -3.16 -3.05
C LEU A 38 0.75 -4.30 -2.30
N THR A 39 2.08 -4.21 -2.15
CA THR A 39 2.88 -5.12 -1.34
C THR A 39 3.37 -4.37 -0.11
N PHE A 40 3.14 -4.92 1.08
CA PHE A 40 3.59 -4.35 2.35
C PHE A 40 3.82 -5.47 3.37
N GLY A 41 4.69 -5.20 4.34
CA GLY A 41 5.03 -6.13 5.41
C GLY A 41 4.26 -5.85 6.69
N ALA A 42 3.97 -6.91 7.43
CA ALA A 42 3.41 -6.85 8.77
C ALA A 42 4.08 -7.89 9.66
N PHE A 43 4.15 -7.58 10.95
CA PHE A 43 4.75 -8.38 12.00
C PHE A 43 3.71 -8.60 13.10
N ASN A 44 3.58 -9.85 13.54
CA ASN A 44 2.76 -10.17 14.71
C ASN A 44 3.62 -10.05 15.97
N ALA A 45 3.37 -9.00 16.76
CA ALA A 45 4.03 -8.76 18.04
C ALA A 45 3.22 -9.30 19.24
N SER A 46 2.08 -9.96 19.00
CA SER A 46 1.34 -10.64 20.07
C SER A 46 1.98 -11.98 20.44
N SER A 47 1.59 -12.52 21.60
CA SER A 47 1.99 -13.87 22.03
C SER A 47 1.26 -14.99 21.27
N ASP A 48 0.16 -14.66 20.60
CA ASP A 48 -0.77 -15.64 20.05
C ASP A 48 -0.67 -15.69 18.52
N ALA A 49 -0.95 -16.86 17.95
CA ALA A 49 -1.17 -16.97 16.52
C ALA A 49 -2.45 -16.21 16.14
N LEU A 50 -2.40 -15.49 15.01
CA LEU A 50 -3.54 -14.72 14.52
C LEU A 50 -3.94 -15.24 13.14
N ASP A 51 -5.20 -15.64 13.00
CA ASP A 51 -5.75 -16.01 11.70
C ASP A 51 -6.02 -14.76 10.86
N LEU A 52 -5.52 -14.79 9.62
CA LEU A 52 -5.76 -13.79 8.58
C LEU A 52 -6.35 -14.47 7.34
N PRO A 53 -7.68 -14.63 7.26
CA PRO A 53 -8.34 -15.20 6.10
C PRO A 53 -8.19 -14.33 4.85
N ILE A 54 -8.14 -14.96 3.68
CA ILE A 54 -8.16 -14.25 2.39
C ILE A 54 -9.48 -13.47 2.27
N GLY A 55 -9.39 -12.20 1.90
CA GLY A 55 -10.54 -11.30 1.76
C GLY A 55 -10.86 -10.50 3.03
N GLU A 56 -10.23 -10.81 4.16
CA GLU A 56 -10.38 -10.00 5.37
C GLU A 56 -9.78 -8.60 5.17
N ARG A 57 -10.46 -7.57 5.70
CA ARG A 57 -10.00 -6.19 5.58
C ARG A 57 -8.79 -5.99 6.48
N PHE A 58 -7.61 -5.79 5.90
CA PHE A 58 -6.36 -5.64 6.66
C PHE A 58 -5.93 -4.18 6.83
N ALA A 59 -5.83 -3.47 5.72
CA ALA A 59 -5.42 -2.06 5.65
C ALA A 59 -6.51 -1.22 4.98
N GLN A 60 -6.33 0.10 5.02
CA GLN A 60 -7.17 1.08 4.35
C GLN A 60 -6.29 2.10 3.62
N VAL A 61 -6.82 2.69 2.55
CA VAL A 61 -6.14 3.76 1.82
C VAL A 61 -6.89 5.06 2.04
N VAL A 62 -6.16 6.10 2.44
CA VAL A 62 -6.65 7.48 2.46
C VAL A 62 -6.14 8.16 1.19
N PHE A 63 -7.07 8.57 0.33
CA PHE A 63 -6.73 9.31 -0.88
C PHE A 63 -6.50 10.79 -0.56
N GLN A 64 -5.44 11.34 -1.13
CA GLN A 64 -5.05 12.73 -0.94
C GLN A 64 -5.02 13.40 -2.31
N THR A 65 -5.85 14.43 -2.48
CA THR A 65 -5.82 15.27 -3.67
C THR A 65 -4.57 16.16 -3.64
N LEU A 66 -3.83 16.16 -4.74
CA LEU A 66 -2.69 17.04 -4.94
C LEU A 66 -3.19 18.43 -5.38
N ASP A 67 -2.49 19.47 -4.92
CA ASP A 67 -2.77 20.87 -5.28
C ASP A 67 -2.61 21.14 -6.79
N SER A 68 -1.73 20.36 -7.42
CA SER A 68 -1.33 20.42 -8.82
C SER A 68 -1.07 19.00 -9.33
N PRO A 69 -1.11 18.74 -10.64
CA PRO A 69 -0.76 17.42 -11.14
C PRO A 69 0.72 17.15 -10.90
N ALA A 70 1.05 15.94 -10.45
CA ALA A 70 2.45 15.53 -10.25
C ALA A 70 3.28 15.80 -11.51
N SER A 71 4.41 16.50 -11.34
CA SER A 71 5.31 16.89 -12.44
C SER A 71 5.78 15.68 -13.24
N GLU A 72 6.16 14.61 -12.53
CA GLU A 72 6.43 13.29 -13.08
C GLU A 72 5.68 12.22 -12.29
N ILE A 73 5.03 11.30 -13.01
CA ILE A 73 4.29 10.18 -12.41
C ILE A 73 5.23 9.04 -12.04
N TYR A 74 4.79 8.17 -11.13
CA TYR A 74 5.55 7.00 -10.67
C TYR A 74 6.17 6.19 -11.82
N GLU A 75 5.38 5.92 -12.86
CA GLU A 75 5.79 5.19 -14.07
C GLU A 75 7.01 5.82 -14.78
N ARG A 76 7.11 7.15 -14.79
CA ARG A 76 8.20 7.88 -15.46
C ARG A 76 9.42 8.13 -14.56
N ARG A 77 9.23 8.21 -13.23
CA ARG A 77 10.34 8.44 -12.29
C ARG A 77 11.21 7.22 -12.10
N SER A 78 10.60 6.11 -11.66
CA SER A 78 11.30 4.84 -11.48
C SER A 78 10.55 3.70 -12.14
N GLY A 79 9.22 3.66 -11.99
CA GLY A 79 8.38 2.61 -12.54
C GLY A 79 8.69 1.20 -12.03
N THR A 80 9.61 1.04 -11.07
CA THR A 80 10.19 -0.25 -10.64
C THR A 80 9.09 -1.27 -10.32
N TYR A 81 8.06 -0.84 -9.59
CA TYR A 81 6.94 -1.69 -9.17
C TYR A 81 5.65 -1.46 -9.97
N GLN A 82 5.72 -0.75 -11.09
CA GLN A 82 4.56 -0.49 -11.94
C GLN A 82 4.03 -1.81 -12.54
N GLY A 83 2.71 -1.97 -12.54
CA GLY A 83 2.03 -3.13 -13.08
C GLY A 83 2.19 -4.41 -12.26
N GLN A 84 2.75 -4.36 -11.04
CA GLN A 84 2.97 -5.56 -10.24
C GLN A 84 1.68 -6.31 -9.88
N ARG A 85 1.75 -7.64 -9.88
CA ARG A 85 0.64 -8.56 -9.59
C ARG A 85 1.04 -9.48 -8.44
N GLY A 86 0.14 -9.66 -7.48
CA GLY A 86 0.43 -10.43 -6.28
C GLY A 86 1.47 -9.75 -5.38
N VAL A 87 2.09 -10.54 -4.50
CA VAL A 87 3.18 -10.09 -3.63
C VAL A 87 4.47 -10.03 -4.45
N THR A 88 5.13 -8.87 -4.46
CA THR A 88 6.41 -8.65 -5.16
C THR A 88 7.44 -8.19 -4.14
N LEU A 89 8.42 -9.04 -3.84
CA LEU A 89 9.44 -8.75 -2.82
C LEU A 89 10.60 -7.94 -3.39
N GLU A 90 11.04 -8.25 -4.60
CA GLU A 90 12.16 -7.59 -5.27
C GLU A 90 11.89 -7.44 -6.76
N ARG A 91 12.40 -6.36 -7.33
CA ARG A 91 12.52 -6.13 -8.77
C ARG A 91 13.87 -5.47 -9.06
N PRO A 92 14.49 -5.76 -10.21
CA PRO A 92 15.71 -5.09 -10.64
C PRO A 92 15.53 -3.56 -10.75
#